data_AF-A0A426TRU8-F1
#
_entry.id   AF-A0A426TRU8-F1
#
_cell.length_a   1.000
_cell.length_b   1.000
_cell.length_c   1.000
_cell.angle_alpha   90.00
_cell.angle_beta   90.00
_cell.angle_gamma   90.00
#
_symmetry.space_group_name_H-M   'P 1'
#
loop_
_entity.id
_entity.type
_entity.pdbx_description
1 polymer ?
#
loop_
_entity_poly.entity_id
_entity_poly.type
_entity_poly.pdbx_seq_one_letter_code
_entity_poly.pdbx_strand_id
1 'polypeptide(L)'
;MRTSFARRSVIALAFVLLLGTLPASYAQSDVRTFPETGHTLRGAFRVFWESYGGARVFGYPISEEVLGNNGRIVQWFERARFELAVGGDQPRVELGNLGLELAYDRIFPKVPPIEDSAERRYIPQTQHIVQYGFKEIWERYGAEQIFGYPISEEIYEVLENGNWHTVQYFEKARFEYWPELPPGERVLLSHLGRRLIDVNLPPPPVAPAPPPVAPAPPPVAPAPPPPIPSPTPAPVPALPPPSYNNCAADPNPNAAPNYPVRITDIDKGDETVTLQNVSPEAINLDGWHMCSITGNQEHPIEGTLAPGQSRMFSGPAGYIWNNEDGDDGALYNERGQLVSYWFDPDNN
;
A
#
# COMPACT_ATOMS: atom_id res chain seq x y z
N MET A 1 -11.36 56.99 -80.78
CA MET A 1 -9.98 57.42 -80.46
C MET A 1 -9.34 56.34 -79.59
N ARG A 2 -8.21 55.77 -80.05
CA ARG A 2 -7.16 54.99 -79.34
C ARG A 2 -7.56 53.64 -78.69
N THR A 3 -7.18 52.46 -79.23
CA THR A 3 -5.91 51.68 -79.07
C THR A 3 -5.59 51.34 -77.61
N SER A 4 -5.15 50.15 -77.16
CA SER A 4 -4.34 49.08 -77.77
C SER A 4 -4.40 47.74 -77.01
N PHE A 5 -3.94 46.66 -77.67
CA PHE A 5 -3.48 45.39 -77.10
C PHE A 5 -2.09 45.52 -76.45
N ALA A 6 -1.79 44.77 -75.37
CA ALA A 6 -0.43 44.38 -74.91
C ALA A 6 -0.55 43.16 -73.95
N ARG A 7 -0.06 41.95 -74.29
CA ARG A 7 1.30 41.36 -74.09
C ARG A 7 1.70 41.00 -72.64
N ARG A 8 1.63 39.69 -72.37
CA ARG A 8 2.55 38.76 -71.63
C ARG A 8 3.51 39.33 -70.57
N SER A 9 3.55 38.69 -69.39
CA SER A 9 4.77 38.08 -68.81
C SER A 9 4.51 37.28 -67.52
N VAL A 10 5.34 36.25 -67.35
CA VAL A 10 5.41 35.21 -66.32
C VAL A 10 6.14 35.74 -65.08
N ILE A 11 5.68 35.39 -63.87
CA ILE A 11 6.48 35.46 -62.64
C ILE A 11 6.34 34.12 -61.90
N ALA A 12 7.46 33.42 -61.75
CA ALA A 12 7.62 32.22 -60.94
C ALA A 12 7.74 32.60 -59.46
N LEU A 13 7.08 31.85 -58.57
CA LEU A 13 7.27 31.98 -57.12
C LEU A 13 7.86 30.68 -56.57
N ALA A 14 9.05 30.80 -55.99
CA ALA A 14 9.82 29.70 -55.42
C ALA A 14 9.22 29.20 -54.10
N PHE A 15 9.06 27.87 -53.98
CA PHE A 15 8.70 27.17 -52.75
C PHE A 15 9.99 26.95 -51.93
N VAL A 16 10.14 27.65 -50.80
CA VAL A 16 11.20 27.37 -49.82
C VAL A 16 10.66 26.35 -48.83
N LEU A 17 11.15 25.10 -48.90
CA LEU A 17 10.95 24.10 -47.87
C LEU A 17 11.76 24.48 -46.62
N LEU A 18 11.09 24.90 -45.56
CA LEU A 18 11.65 24.94 -44.22
C LEU A 18 11.48 23.54 -43.59
N LEU A 19 12.52 22.70 -43.68
CA LEU A 19 12.62 21.49 -42.87
C LEU A 19 12.92 21.91 -41.43
N GLY A 20 11.88 22.08 -40.61
CA GLY A 20 12.03 22.21 -39.17
C GLY A 20 12.47 20.87 -38.59
N THR A 21 13.71 20.79 -38.10
CA THR A 21 14.17 19.69 -37.26
C THR A 21 13.44 19.77 -35.93
N LEU A 22 12.38 18.98 -35.77
CA LEU A 22 11.77 18.77 -34.46
C LEU A 22 12.80 18.09 -33.56
N PRO A 23 13.06 18.59 -32.34
CA PRO A 23 13.86 17.84 -31.39
C PRO A 23 13.11 16.54 -31.09
N ALA A 24 13.75 15.41 -31.32
CA ALA A 24 13.27 14.15 -30.80
C ALA A 24 13.30 14.25 -29.27
N SER A 25 12.14 14.44 -28.65
CA SER A 25 11.98 14.13 -27.22
C SER A 25 12.34 12.67 -27.06
N TYR A 26 13.48 12.39 -26.43
CA TYR A 26 13.79 11.06 -25.95
C TYR A 26 12.68 10.66 -24.97
N ALA A 27 11.78 9.79 -25.41
CA ALA A 27 10.80 9.14 -24.56
C ALA A 27 11.57 8.44 -23.43
N GLN A 28 11.41 8.93 -22.21
CA GLN A 28 11.82 8.23 -21.01
C GLN A 28 11.23 6.82 -21.12
N SER A 29 12.06 5.78 -21.05
CA SER A 29 11.65 4.42 -21.38
C SER A 29 10.37 4.05 -20.62
N ASP A 30 9.30 3.71 -21.33
CA ASP A 30 7.98 3.37 -20.75
C ASP A 30 7.98 2.01 -20.04
N VAL A 31 9.16 1.45 -19.79
CA VAL A 31 9.39 0.13 -19.19
C VAL A 31 10.07 0.33 -17.84
N ARG A 32 9.48 -0.28 -16.81
CA ARG A 32 10.03 -0.38 -15.46
C ARG A 32 10.43 -1.82 -15.19
N THR A 33 11.66 -2.04 -14.76
CA THR A 33 12.15 -3.36 -14.33
C THR A 33 12.13 -3.44 -12.81
N PHE A 34 11.65 -4.56 -12.27
CA PHE A 34 11.58 -4.79 -10.82
C PHE A 34 12.67 -5.77 -10.40
N PRO A 35 13.69 -5.35 -9.63
CA PRO A 35 14.76 -6.25 -9.19
C PRO A 35 14.26 -7.37 -8.27
N GLU A 36 13.12 -7.18 -7.60
CA GLU A 36 12.51 -8.16 -6.69
C GLU A 36 12.07 -9.44 -7.40
N THR A 37 11.70 -9.34 -8.67
CA THR A 37 11.16 -10.46 -9.45
C THR A 37 11.85 -10.64 -10.81
N GLY A 38 12.64 -9.67 -11.25
CA GLY A 38 13.29 -9.64 -12.57
C GLY A 38 12.34 -9.28 -13.73
N HIS A 39 11.05 -9.06 -13.46
CA HIS A 39 10.05 -8.80 -14.48
C HIS A 39 9.92 -7.32 -14.85
N THR A 40 9.35 -7.06 -16.02
CA THR A 40 9.10 -5.70 -16.50
C THR A 40 7.63 -5.32 -16.53
N LEU A 41 7.35 -4.04 -16.37
CA LEU A 41 6.00 -3.47 -16.45
C LEU A 41 6.04 -2.22 -17.32
N ARG A 42 5.07 -2.08 -18.22
CA ARG A 42 5.03 -0.97 -19.18
C ARG A 42 3.62 -0.57 -19.58
N GLY A 43 3.51 0.52 -20.34
CA GLY A 43 2.27 0.92 -21.01
C GLY A 43 1.06 1.02 -20.08
N ALA A 44 -0.08 0.53 -20.56
CA ALA A 44 -1.36 0.62 -19.84
C ALA A 44 -1.33 -0.11 -18.48
N PHE A 45 -0.66 -1.26 -18.39
CA PHE A 45 -0.53 -2.00 -17.12
C PHE A 45 0.33 -1.26 -16.10
N ARG A 46 1.41 -0.59 -16.53
CA ARG A 46 2.20 0.29 -15.64
C ARG A 46 1.37 1.44 -15.10
N VAL A 47 0.68 2.16 -15.98
CA VAL A 47 -0.16 3.30 -15.60
C VAL A 47 -1.26 2.87 -14.62
N PHE A 48 -1.93 1.76 -14.89
CA PHE A 48 -2.96 1.22 -14.00
C PHE A 48 -2.38 0.82 -12.64
N TRP A 49 -1.27 0.05 -12.63
CA TRP A 49 -0.61 -0.36 -11.39
C TRP A 49 -0.23 0.85 -10.53
N GLU A 50 0.39 1.88 -11.11
CA GLU A 50 0.80 3.10 -10.41
C GLU A 50 -0.41 3.90 -9.88
N SER A 51 -1.53 3.90 -10.60
CA SER A 51 -2.73 4.67 -10.24
C SER A 51 -3.56 4.03 -9.13
N TYR A 52 -3.54 2.71 -8.99
CA TYR A 52 -4.43 1.96 -8.08
C TYR A 52 -3.69 1.29 -6.90
N GLY A 53 -2.54 1.84 -6.50
CA GLY A 53 -1.86 1.46 -5.24
C GLY A 53 -0.64 0.55 -5.40
N GLY A 54 -0.26 0.22 -6.64
CA GLY A 54 1.00 -0.43 -6.99
C GLY A 54 1.31 -1.69 -6.19
N ALA A 55 2.53 -1.77 -5.66
CA ALA A 55 3.05 -2.96 -4.98
C ALA A 55 2.22 -3.30 -3.73
N ARG A 56 1.67 -2.29 -3.05
CA ARG A 56 0.86 -2.48 -1.84
C ARG A 56 -0.43 -3.25 -2.14
N VAL A 57 -1.07 -2.97 -3.28
CA VAL A 57 -2.36 -3.58 -3.65
C VAL A 57 -2.14 -4.84 -4.49
N PHE A 58 -1.33 -4.75 -5.56
CA PHE A 58 -1.19 -5.81 -6.55
C PHE A 58 0.07 -6.66 -6.38
N GLY A 59 1.05 -6.18 -5.62
CA GLY A 59 2.39 -6.75 -5.59
C GLY A 59 3.19 -6.48 -6.85
N TYR A 60 4.35 -7.13 -6.95
CA TYR A 60 5.25 -7.00 -8.09
C TYR A 60 4.80 -7.86 -9.29
N PRO A 61 5.17 -7.49 -10.53
CA PRO A 61 4.94 -8.35 -11.69
C PRO A 61 5.70 -9.68 -11.53
N ILE A 62 5.05 -10.78 -11.89
CA ILE A 62 5.62 -12.15 -11.86
C ILE A 62 5.53 -12.84 -13.23
N SER A 63 5.17 -12.09 -14.27
CA SER A 63 5.22 -12.51 -15.66
C SER A 63 5.45 -11.29 -16.55
N GLU A 64 5.77 -11.51 -17.82
CA GLU A 64 5.61 -10.49 -18.86
C GLU A 64 4.16 -10.44 -19.36
N GLU A 65 3.86 -9.45 -20.22
CA GLU A 65 2.62 -9.41 -20.99
C GLU A 65 2.54 -10.61 -21.94
N VAL A 66 1.51 -11.44 -21.81
CA VAL A 66 1.28 -12.63 -22.63
C VAL A 66 -0.15 -12.65 -23.16
N LEU A 67 -0.39 -13.36 -24.26
CA LEU A 67 -1.74 -13.59 -24.75
C LEU A 67 -2.41 -14.67 -23.89
N GLY A 68 -3.44 -14.30 -23.14
CA GLY A 68 -4.23 -15.22 -22.33
C GLY A 68 -5.17 -16.09 -23.18
N ASN A 69 -5.68 -17.17 -22.58
CA ASN A 69 -6.58 -18.13 -23.25
C ASN A 69 -7.91 -17.51 -23.72
N ASN A 70 -8.31 -16.38 -23.13
CA ASN A 70 -9.49 -15.60 -23.50
C ASN A 70 -9.20 -14.60 -24.65
N GLY A 71 -8.01 -14.64 -25.25
CA GLY A 71 -7.59 -13.73 -26.32
C GLY A 71 -7.23 -12.32 -25.85
N ARG A 72 -7.21 -12.07 -24.55
CA ARG A 72 -6.79 -10.78 -23.98
C ARG A 72 -5.30 -10.80 -23.70
N ILE A 73 -4.64 -9.64 -23.80
CA ILE A 73 -3.29 -9.48 -23.25
C ILE A 73 -3.42 -9.49 -21.74
N VAL A 74 -2.64 -10.32 -21.07
CA VAL A 74 -2.63 -10.47 -19.62
C VAL A 74 -1.23 -10.32 -19.06
N GLN A 75 -1.14 -9.84 -17.83
CA GLN A 75 0.09 -9.88 -17.05
C GLN A 75 -0.24 -10.26 -15.61
N TRP A 76 0.58 -11.14 -15.04
CA TRP A 76 0.42 -11.63 -13.67
C TRP A 76 1.28 -10.83 -12.71
N PHE A 77 0.71 -10.56 -11.53
CA PHE A 77 1.33 -9.91 -10.39
C PHE A 77 1.23 -10.83 -9.19
N GLU A 78 1.94 -10.56 -8.10
CA GLU A 78 1.90 -11.44 -6.93
C GLU A 78 0.48 -11.66 -6.39
N ARG A 79 -0.40 -10.65 -6.49
CA ARG A 79 -1.75 -10.64 -5.90
C ARG A 79 -2.89 -10.54 -6.92
N ALA A 80 -2.59 -10.30 -8.19
CA ALA A 80 -3.60 -10.02 -9.22
C ALA A 80 -3.20 -10.51 -10.60
N ARG A 81 -4.18 -10.61 -11.51
CA ARG A 81 -3.98 -10.74 -12.96
C ARG A 81 -4.60 -9.53 -13.63
N PHE A 82 -3.82 -8.77 -14.39
CA PHE A 82 -4.35 -7.69 -15.21
C PHE A 82 -4.70 -8.23 -16.58
N GLU A 83 -5.81 -7.76 -17.13
CA GLU A 83 -6.30 -8.12 -18.45
C GLU A 83 -6.62 -6.86 -19.23
N LEU A 84 -6.15 -6.80 -20.48
CA LEU A 84 -6.45 -5.71 -21.39
C LEU A 84 -7.75 -6.02 -22.13
N ALA A 85 -8.83 -5.30 -21.78
CA ALA A 85 -10.07 -5.33 -22.50
C ALA A 85 -9.93 -4.61 -23.84
N VAL A 86 -10.16 -5.34 -24.93
CA VAL A 86 -10.20 -4.80 -26.29
C VAL A 86 -11.68 -4.75 -26.71
N GLY A 87 -12.29 -3.56 -26.73
CA GLY A 87 -13.73 -3.45 -26.97
C GLY A 87 -14.33 -2.04 -27.03
N GLY A 88 -13.54 -0.99 -27.25
CA GLY A 88 -13.99 0.40 -27.41
C GLY A 88 -12.92 1.29 -28.03
N ASP A 89 -13.14 2.60 -28.09
CA ASP A 89 -12.20 3.57 -28.68
C ASP A 89 -10.84 3.65 -27.94
N GLN A 90 -10.72 3.07 -26.74
CA GLN A 90 -9.49 3.02 -25.95
C GLN A 90 -9.32 1.68 -25.21
N PRO A 91 -8.10 1.13 -25.11
CA PRO A 91 -7.80 -0.07 -24.32
C PRO A 91 -8.02 0.21 -22.82
N ARG A 92 -8.67 -0.72 -22.11
CA ARG A 92 -8.95 -0.62 -20.67
C ARG A 92 -8.31 -1.79 -19.93
N VAL A 93 -7.67 -1.49 -18.80
CA VAL A 93 -7.13 -2.51 -17.88
C VAL A 93 -8.21 -2.91 -16.88
N GLU A 94 -8.39 -4.21 -16.68
CA GLU A 94 -9.32 -4.81 -15.73
C GLU A 94 -8.57 -5.89 -14.92
N LEU A 95 -9.01 -6.19 -13.69
CA LEU A 95 -8.52 -7.40 -13.02
C LEU A 95 -9.26 -8.63 -13.53
N GLY A 96 -8.53 -9.73 -13.68
CA GLY A 96 -9.09 -11.07 -13.87
C GLY A 96 -9.91 -11.50 -12.64
N ASN A 97 -10.85 -12.40 -12.85
CA ASN A 97 -11.80 -12.84 -11.81
C ASN A 97 -11.18 -13.88 -10.86
N LEU A 98 -10.00 -13.59 -10.30
CA LEU A 98 -9.23 -14.57 -9.52
C LEU A 98 -9.96 -15.03 -8.25
N GLY A 99 -10.84 -14.20 -7.68
CA GLY A 99 -11.65 -14.60 -6.54
C GLY A 99 -12.72 -15.63 -6.91
N LEU A 100 -13.39 -15.46 -8.05
CA LEU A 100 -14.29 -16.48 -8.61
C LEU A 100 -13.54 -17.76 -9.01
N GLU A 101 -12.34 -17.63 -9.60
CA GLU A 101 -11.53 -18.79 -9.98
C GLU A 101 -11.10 -19.61 -8.75
N LEU A 102 -10.67 -18.94 -7.68
CA LEU A 102 -10.31 -19.62 -6.43
C LEU A 102 -11.51 -20.25 -5.73
N ALA A 103 -12.69 -19.65 -5.81
CA ALA A 103 -13.90 -20.09 -5.11
C ALA A 103 -14.85 -20.92 -6.00
N TYR A 104 -14.38 -21.46 -7.13
CA TYR A 104 -15.27 -22.01 -8.17
C TYR A 104 -16.21 -23.12 -7.68
N ASP A 105 -15.80 -23.89 -6.67
CA ASP A 105 -16.54 -25.02 -6.09
C ASP A 105 -17.18 -24.69 -4.73
N ARG A 106 -17.16 -23.42 -4.33
CA ARG A 106 -17.67 -22.96 -3.03
C ARG A 106 -19.04 -22.33 -3.19
N ILE A 107 -19.86 -22.54 -2.16
CA ILE A 107 -21.16 -21.90 -2.01
C ILE A 107 -21.10 -21.02 -0.77
N PHE A 108 -21.28 -19.72 -0.96
CA PHE A 108 -21.37 -18.76 0.15
C PHE A 108 -22.84 -18.42 0.42
N PRO A 109 -23.30 -18.52 1.69
CA PRO A 109 -24.65 -18.13 2.06
C PRO A 109 -24.88 -16.63 1.82
N LYS A 110 -26.02 -16.31 1.23
CA LYS A 110 -26.48 -14.93 1.05
C LYS A 110 -27.13 -14.40 2.31
N VAL A 111 -27.05 -13.09 2.53
CA VAL A 111 -27.60 -12.43 3.72
C VAL A 111 -28.78 -11.50 3.38
N PRO A 112 -29.72 -11.29 4.32
CA PRO A 112 -30.79 -10.32 4.14
C PRO A 112 -30.22 -8.89 4.06
N PRO A 113 -30.93 -7.94 3.42
CA PRO A 113 -30.53 -6.55 3.38
C PRO A 113 -30.39 -5.94 4.78
N ILE A 114 -29.37 -5.12 4.94
CA ILE A 114 -29.17 -4.26 6.11
C ILE A 114 -29.15 -2.80 5.68
N GLU A 115 -29.33 -1.89 6.63
CA GLU A 115 -29.08 -0.47 6.38
C GLU A 115 -27.58 -0.21 6.29
N ASP A 116 -27.19 0.49 5.22
CA ASP A 116 -25.82 0.98 5.02
C ASP A 116 -25.45 1.98 6.10
N SER A 117 -24.18 1.96 6.50
CA SER A 117 -23.61 2.93 7.43
C SER A 117 -22.15 3.23 7.07
N ALA A 118 -21.45 3.99 7.93
CA ALA A 118 -20.02 4.21 7.78
C ALA A 118 -19.23 2.88 7.74
N GLU A 119 -19.61 1.94 8.60
CA GLU A 119 -18.88 0.70 8.84
C GLU A 119 -19.28 -0.45 7.93
N ARG A 120 -20.50 -0.46 7.38
CA ARG A 120 -21.02 -1.62 6.64
C ARG A 120 -21.87 -1.20 5.46
N ARG A 121 -21.82 -1.99 4.39
CA ARG A 121 -22.57 -1.75 3.15
C ARG A 121 -23.12 -3.05 2.60
N TYR A 122 -24.43 -3.09 2.37
CA TYR A 122 -25.09 -4.20 1.70
C TYR A 122 -24.98 -4.05 0.18
N ILE A 123 -24.58 -5.14 -0.49
CA ILE A 123 -24.47 -5.20 -1.94
C ILE A 123 -25.63 -6.01 -2.51
N PRO A 124 -26.71 -5.37 -3.01
CA PRO A 124 -27.91 -6.08 -3.45
C PRO A 124 -27.67 -7.01 -4.66
N GLN A 125 -26.65 -6.73 -5.48
CA GLN A 125 -26.31 -7.51 -6.66
C GLN A 125 -25.90 -8.95 -6.32
N THR A 126 -25.15 -9.12 -5.23
CA THR A 126 -24.63 -10.42 -4.78
C THR A 126 -25.25 -10.88 -3.46
N GLN A 127 -25.95 -9.99 -2.76
CA GLN A 127 -26.59 -10.21 -1.46
C GLN A 127 -25.56 -10.53 -0.36
N HIS A 128 -24.47 -9.75 -0.35
CA HIS A 128 -23.38 -9.84 0.62
C HIS A 128 -23.10 -8.48 1.26
N ILE A 129 -22.50 -8.50 2.44
CA ILE A 129 -22.11 -7.28 3.16
C ILE A 129 -20.59 -7.13 3.08
N VAL A 130 -20.13 -5.90 2.81
CA VAL A 130 -18.73 -5.52 3.03
C VAL A 130 -18.68 -4.58 4.23
N GLN A 131 -17.75 -4.83 5.17
CA GLN A 131 -17.71 -4.12 6.44
C GLN A 131 -16.29 -3.80 6.92
N TYR A 132 -16.21 -2.85 7.87
CA TYR A 132 -15.01 -2.38 8.56
C TYR A 132 -13.81 -2.16 7.62
N GLY A 133 -12.65 -2.73 7.96
CA GLY A 133 -11.41 -2.55 7.19
C GLY A 133 -11.52 -3.06 5.76
N PHE A 134 -12.30 -4.11 5.50
CA PHE A 134 -12.51 -4.61 4.14
C PHE A 134 -13.33 -3.62 3.30
N LYS A 135 -14.36 -2.98 3.88
CA LYS A 135 -15.11 -1.91 3.22
C LYS A 135 -14.21 -0.71 2.92
N GLU A 136 -13.39 -0.30 3.88
CA GLU A 136 -12.47 0.82 3.69
C GLU A 136 -11.52 0.60 2.51
N ILE A 137 -10.85 -0.56 2.44
CA ILE A 137 -9.93 -0.88 1.35
C ILE A 137 -10.66 -1.05 0.02
N TRP A 138 -11.82 -1.73 0.04
CA TRP A 138 -12.62 -1.93 -1.15
C TRP A 138 -13.02 -0.58 -1.75
N GLU A 139 -13.59 0.34 -0.98
CA GLU A 139 -14.00 1.66 -1.45
C GLU A 139 -12.83 2.55 -1.84
N ARG A 140 -11.73 2.54 -1.07
CA ARG A 140 -10.54 3.36 -1.33
C ARG A 140 -9.91 3.10 -2.70
N TYR A 141 -9.80 1.84 -3.10
CA TYR A 141 -9.08 1.46 -4.31
C TYR A 141 -9.98 1.14 -5.50
N GLY A 142 -11.24 1.59 -5.47
CA GLY A 142 -12.12 1.58 -6.65
C GLY A 142 -13.24 0.54 -6.63
N ALA A 143 -13.52 -0.06 -5.48
CA ALA A 143 -14.72 -0.85 -5.20
C ALA A 143 -15.02 -1.90 -6.28
N GLU A 144 -16.27 -1.97 -6.75
CA GLU A 144 -16.71 -2.91 -7.78
C GLU A 144 -15.99 -2.73 -9.11
N GLN A 145 -15.48 -1.54 -9.42
CA GLN A 145 -14.76 -1.29 -10.66
C GLN A 145 -13.41 -2.04 -10.69
N ILE A 146 -12.76 -2.21 -9.54
CA ILE A 146 -11.43 -2.82 -9.45
C ILE A 146 -11.51 -4.24 -8.90
N PHE A 147 -12.19 -4.46 -7.78
CA PHE A 147 -12.25 -5.77 -7.11
C PHE A 147 -13.51 -6.57 -7.43
N GLY A 148 -14.50 -5.96 -8.08
CA GLY A 148 -15.83 -6.54 -8.26
C GLY A 148 -16.61 -6.58 -6.95
N TYR A 149 -17.76 -7.22 -6.97
CA TYR A 149 -18.63 -7.33 -5.79
C TYR A 149 -18.12 -8.40 -4.81
N PRO A 150 -18.41 -8.28 -3.49
CA PRO A 150 -18.21 -9.37 -2.55
C PRO A 150 -19.06 -10.57 -2.95
N ILE A 151 -18.49 -11.76 -2.83
CA ILE A 151 -19.15 -13.05 -3.12
C ILE A 151 -19.24 -13.93 -1.87
N SER A 152 -18.72 -13.48 -0.74
CA SER A 152 -18.82 -14.13 0.56
C SER A 152 -19.02 -13.09 1.65
N GLU A 153 -19.43 -13.54 2.84
CA GLU A 153 -19.20 -12.79 4.07
C GLU A 153 -17.74 -12.91 4.52
N GLU A 154 -17.36 -12.19 5.57
CA GLU A 154 -16.11 -12.40 6.30
C GLU A 154 -16.12 -13.79 6.97
N ILE A 155 -15.08 -14.58 6.69
CA ILE A 155 -14.93 -15.94 7.20
C ILE A 155 -13.50 -16.18 7.68
N TYR A 156 -13.32 -17.13 8.60
CA TYR A 156 -12.00 -17.56 9.04
C TYR A 156 -11.43 -18.64 8.13
N GLU A 157 -10.18 -18.48 7.69
CA GLU A 157 -9.43 -19.48 6.91
C GLU A 157 -7.99 -19.60 7.38
N VAL A 158 -7.42 -20.80 7.27
CA VAL A 158 -5.99 -21.01 7.44
C VAL A 158 -5.27 -20.63 6.15
N LEU A 159 -4.32 -19.70 6.25
CA LEU A 159 -3.53 -19.21 5.11
C LEU A 159 -2.19 -19.96 4.99
N GLU A 160 -1.37 -19.57 4.01
CA GLU A 160 -0.08 -20.22 3.70
C GLU A 160 0.91 -20.17 4.87
N ASN A 161 0.75 -19.21 5.79
CA ASN A 161 1.54 -19.12 7.01
C ASN A 161 1.12 -20.14 8.09
N GLY A 162 0.06 -20.91 7.86
CA GLY A 162 -0.49 -21.90 8.80
C GLY A 162 -1.39 -21.30 9.90
N ASN A 163 -1.64 -20.00 9.88
CA ASN A 163 -2.45 -19.30 10.88
C ASN A 163 -3.86 -19.00 10.35
N TRP A 164 -4.79 -18.83 11.28
CA TRP A 164 -6.14 -18.37 10.96
C TRP A 164 -6.13 -16.87 10.67
N HIS A 165 -6.78 -16.48 9.58
CA HIS A 165 -7.05 -15.10 9.22
C HIS A 165 -8.53 -14.93 8.85
N THR A 166 -9.06 -13.75 9.13
CA THR A 166 -10.33 -13.32 8.54
C THR A 166 -10.09 -13.01 7.07
N VAL A 167 -10.91 -13.57 6.19
CA VAL A 167 -10.86 -13.33 4.76
C VAL A 167 -12.25 -13.02 4.21
N GLN A 168 -12.29 -12.31 3.10
CA GLN A 168 -13.52 -12.13 2.33
C GLN A 168 -13.21 -12.26 0.84
N TYR A 169 -14.06 -13.00 0.13
CA TYR A 169 -13.96 -13.20 -1.30
C TYR A 169 -14.74 -12.11 -2.03
N PHE A 170 -14.12 -11.58 -3.09
CA PHE A 170 -14.71 -10.70 -4.09
C PHE A 170 -14.62 -11.36 -5.46
N GLU A 171 -15.27 -10.84 -6.49
CA GLU A 171 -15.20 -11.45 -7.82
C GLU A 171 -13.76 -11.53 -8.36
N LYS A 172 -12.95 -10.50 -8.11
CA LYS A 172 -11.61 -10.34 -8.68
C LYS A 172 -10.46 -10.51 -7.69
N ALA A 173 -10.75 -10.59 -6.39
CA ALA A 173 -9.75 -10.67 -5.33
C ALA A 173 -10.25 -11.45 -4.12
N ARG A 174 -9.35 -11.77 -3.20
CA ARG A 174 -9.67 -12.16 -1.83
C ARG A 174 -8.89 -11.24 -0.89
N PHE A 175 -9.57 -10.66 0.08
CA PHE A 175 -8.95 -9.81 1.09
C PHE A 175 -8.63 -10.64 2.32
N GLU A 176 -7.55 -10.27 3.01
CA GLU A 176 -7.04 -10.93 4.21
C GLU A 176 -6.80 -9.88 5.28
N TYR A 177 -7.24 -10.16 6.50
CA TYR A 177 -6.98 -9.33 7.66
C TYR A 177 -5.73 -9.83 8.40
N TRP A 178 -4.81 -8.91 8.67
CA TRP A 178 -3.50 -9.11 9.27
C TRP A 178 -3.37 -8.19 10.50
N PRO A 179 -3.83 -8.62 11.69
CA PRO A 179 -3.88 -7.78 12.88
C PRO A 179 -2.52 -7.26 13.34
N GLU A 180 -1.45 -7.99 13.03
CA GLU A 180 -0.06 -7.64 13.35
C GLU A 180 0.47 -6.46 12.54
N LEU A 181 -0.15 -6.15 11.39
CA LEU A 181 0.24 -5.00 10.59
C LEU A 181 -0.22 -3.69 11.25
N PRO A 182 0.45 -2.57 10.94
CA PRO A 182 0.02 -1.26 11.41
C PRO A 182 -1.46 -0.97 11.04
N PRO A 183 -2.18 -0.17 11.85
CA PRO A 183 -3.50 0.33 11.45
C PRO A 183 -3.47 0.94 10.04
N GLY A 184 -4.50 0.65 9.24
CA GLY A 184 -4.54 1.03 7.81
C GLY A 184 -3.72 0.13 6.86
N GLU A 185 -2.89 -0.77 7.40
CA GLU A 185 -2.14 -1.79 6.65
C GLU A 185 -2.66 -3.21 6.85
N ARG A 186 -3.57 -3.40 7.80
CA ARG A 186 -4.10 -4.70 8.21
C ARG A 186 -4.94 -5.42 7.16
N VAL A 187 -5.17 -4.84 5.99
CA VAL A 187 -5.94 -5.49 4.94
C VAL A 187 -5.08 -5.58 3.70
N LEU A 188 -4.80 -6.82 3.30
CA LEU A 188 -4.01 -7.15 2.11
C LEU A 188 -4.87 -7.93 1.12
N LEU A 189 -4.53 -7.82 -0.17
CA LEU A 189 -4.99 -8.79 -1.14
C LEU A 189 -4.16 -10.07 -0.99
N SER A 190 -4.85 -11.21 -1.01
CA SER A 190 -4.26 -12.53 -1.11
C SER A 190 -3.29 -12.63 -2.29
N HIS A 191 -2.28 -13.49 -2.16
CA HIS A 191 -1.35 -13.84 -3.24
C HIS A 191 -1.98 -14.72 -4.35
N LEU A 192 -3.16 -14.34 -4.87
CA LEU A 192 -3.90 -15.11 -5.86
C LEU A 192 -3.16 -15.24 -7.19
N GLY A 193 -2.40 -14.22 -7.59
CA GLY A 193 -1.61 -14.30 -8.80
C GLY A 193 -0.52 -15.37 -8.70
N ARG A 194 0.21 -15.45 -7.57
CA ARG A 194 1.16 -16.55 -7.33
C ARG A 194 0.50 -17.93 -7.28
N ARG A 195 -0.73 -18.02 -6.76
CA ARG A 195 -1.44 -19.30 -6.64
C ARG A 195 -2.00 -19.82 -7.96
N LEU A 196 -2.44 -18.93 -8.83
CA LEU A 196 -3.20 -19.29 -10.04
C LEU A 196 -2.43 -19.13 -11.35
N ILE A 197 -1.22 -18.54 -11.32
CA ILE A 197 -0.39 -18.41 -12.51
C ILE A 197 -0.02 -19.77 -13.10
N ASP A 198 -0.04 -19.87 -14.44
CA ASP A 198 0.50 -21.02 -15.15
C ASP A 198 2.03 -21.04 -15.05
N VAL A 199 2.58 -22.09 -14.43
CA VAL A 199 4.03 -22.26 -14.24
C VAL A 199 4.81 -22.46 -15.53
N ASN A 200 4.12 -22.66 -16.67
CA ASN A 200 4.76 -22.79 -17.99
C ASN A 200 4.98 -21.45 -18.70
N LEU A 201 4.68 -20.32 -18.06
CA LEU A 201 4.98 -19.00 -18.64
C LEU A 201 6.50 -18.78 -18.78
N PRO A 202 6.93 -18.00 -19.78
CA PRO A 202 8.35 -17.72 -19.99
C PRO A 202 9.00 -17.10 -18.74
N PRO A 203 10.28 -17.43 -18.46
CA PRO A 203 11.02 -16.79 -17.38
C PRO A 203 11.17 -15.28 -17.62
N PRO A 204 11.48 -14.48 -16.58
CA PRO A 204 11.75 -13.06 -16.75
C PRO A 204 12.82 -12.83 -17.82
N PRO A 205 12.76 -11.71 -18.56
CA PRO A 205 13.79 -11.35 -19.52
C PRO A 205 15.16 -11.37 -18.84
N VAL A 206 16.15 -11.99 -19.48
CA VAL A 206 17.53 -11.90 -19.01
C VAL A 206 17.91 -10.42 -19.04
N ALA A 207 18.10 -9.82 -17.87
CA ALA A 207 18.60 -8.46 -17.78
C ALA A 207 19.88 -8.37 -18.64
N PRO A 208 20.06 -7.30 -19.44
CA PRO A 208 21.29 -7.15 -20.20
C PRO A 208 22.46 -7.32 -19.24
N ALA A 209 23.41 -8.19 -19.60
CA ALA A 209 24.63 -8.35 -18.81
C ALA A 209 25.19 -6.94 -18.56
N PRO A 210 25.56 -6.59 -17.32
CA PRO A 210 26.22 -5.33 -17.08
C PRO A 210 27.39 -5.23 -18.07
N PRO A 211 27.61 -4.06 -18.69
CA PRO A 211 28.66 -3.91 -19.69
C PRO A 211 29.97 -4.48 -19.11
N PRO A 212 30.78 -5.19 -19.91
CA PRO A 212 31.99 -5.84 -19.42
C PRO A 212 32.82 -4.81 -18.68
N VAL A 213 32.98 -5.04 -17.38
CA VAL A 213 33.87 -4.23 -16.55
C VAL A 213 35.26 -4.37 -17.17
N ALA A 214 35.84 -3.27 -17.64
CA ALA A 214 37.21 -3.26 -18.16
C ALA A 214 38.15 -3.96 -17.17
N PRO A 215 39.18 -4.70 -17.63
CA PRO A 215 40.08 -5.43 -16.75
C PRO A 215 40.63 -4.48 -15.68
N ALA A 216 40.30 -4.78 -14.43
CA ALA A 216 40.72 -3.96 -13.31
C ALA A 216 42.26 -3.94 -13.24
N PRO A 217 42.89 -2.78 -12.97
CA PRO A 217 44.30 -2.75 -12.61
C PRO A 217 44.55 -3.63 -11.37
N PRO A 218 45.80 -4.08 -11.13
CA PRO A 218 46.14 -4.92 -9.97
C PRO A 218 45.63 -4.25 -8.68
N PRO A 219 45.30 -5.03 -7.64
CA PRO A 219 44.54 -4.51 -6.50
C PRO A 219 45.38 -3.47 -5.77
N VAL A 220 45.11 -2.21 -6.08
CA VAL A 220 45.20 -1.15 -5.09
C VAL A 220 44.07 -1.48 -4.12
N ALA A 221 44.39 -1.52 -2.83
CA ALA A 221 43.40 -1.70 -1.76
C ALA A 221 42.12 -0.92 -2.13
N PRO A 222 40.93 -1.54 -2.08
CA PRO A 222 39.74 -0.98 -2.69
C PRO A 222 39.52 0.42 -2.15
N ALA A 223 39.55 1.40 -3.05
CA ALA A 223 38.98 2.69 -2.73
C ALA A 223 37.51 2.46 -2.35
N PRO A 224 37.00 3.12 -1.31
CA PRO A 224 35.63 2.93 -0.86
C PRO A 224 34.66 3.16 -2.04
N PRO A 225 33.56 2.39 -2.13
CA PRO A 225 32.57 2.56 -3.18
C PRO A 225 32.07 4.02 -3.19
N PRO A 226 31.64 4.56 -4.35
CA PRO A 226 30.95 5.84 -4.36
C PRO A 226 29.77 5.76 -3.38
N PRO A 227 29.51 6.79 -2.58
CA PRO A 227 28.39 6.76 -1.66
C PRO A 227 27.13 6.49 -2.47
N ILE A 228 26.44 5.40 -2.14
CA ILE A 228 25.05 5.19 -2.53
C ILE A 228 24.33 6.51 -2.26
N PRO A 229 23.55 7.10 -3.19
CA PRO A 229 22.72 8.24 -2.84
C PRO A 229 21.86 7.76 -1.66
N SER A 230 22.16 8.29 -0.48
CA SER A 230 21.42 7.94 0.72
C SER A 230 19.95 8.17 0.42
N PRO A 231 19.05 7.23 0.74
CA PRO A 231 17.63 7.48 0.56
C PRO A 231 17.35 8.83 1.22
N THR A 232 16.80 9.77 0.45
CA THR A 232 16.31 11.02 1.03
C THR A 232 15.41 10.61 2.19
N PRO A 233 15.74 10.97 3.45
CA PRO A 233 14.93 10.56 4.59
C PRO A 233 13.49 10.96 4.29
N ALA A 234 12.55 10.02 4.47
CA ALA A 234 11.14 10.37 4.44
C ALA A 234 10.93 11.57 5.39
N PRO A 235 10.09 12.55 5.00
CA PRO A 235 9.85 13.71 5.86
C PRO A 235 9.40 13.22 7.24
N VAL A 236 10.14 13.64 8.28
CA VAL A 236 9.80 13.34 9.67
C VAL A 236 8.41 13.92 9.96
N PRO A 237 7.44 13.11 10.41
CA PRO A 237 6.12 13.61 10.77
C PRO A 237 6.22 14.69 11.84
N ALA A 238 5.47 15.78 11.68
CA ALA A 238 5.40 16.83 12.71
C ALA A 238 4.51 16.36 13.87
N LEU A 239 4.97 16.55 15.11
CA LEU A 239 4.15 16.32 16.30
C LEU A 239 3.07 17.41 16.43
N PRO A 240 1.85 17.06 16.89
CA PRO A 240 0.81 18.03 17.18
C PRO A 240 1.23 19.00 18.30
N PRO A 241 0.52 20.13 18.48
CA PRO A 241 0.66 20.97 19.66
C PRO A 241 0.46 20.18 20.96
N PRO A 242 1.04 20.63 22.10
CA PRO A 242 0.83 19.98 23.40
C PRO A 242 -0.65 19.85 23.76
N SER A 243 -1.05 18.65 24.15
CA SER A 243 -2.43 18.29 24.52
C SER A 243 -2.53 17.45 25.80
N TYR A 244 -1.40 17.00 26.36
CA TYR A 244 -1.38 16.26 27.63
C TYR A 244 -2.12 17.02 28.73
N ASN A 245 -3.04 16.31 29.40
CA ASN A 245 -3.88 16.85 30.46
C ASN A 245 -4.10 15.82 31.58
N ASN A 246 -3.03 15.41 32.26
CA ASN A 246 -3.08 14.47 33.39
C ASN A 246 -3.83 13.16 33.06
N CYS A 247 -3.54 12.58 31.89
CA CYS A 247 -4.16 11.35 31.37
C CYS A 247 -5.68 11.39 31.14
N ALA A 248 -6.29 12.60 31.09
CA ALA A 248 -7.60 12.74 30.48
C ALA A 248 -7.56 12.44 28.97
N ALA A 249 -8.72 12.08 28.40
CA ALA A 249 -8.86 11.81 26.96
C ALA A 249 -8.30 12.94 26.09
N ASP A 250 -7.49 12.58 25.10
CA ASP A 250 -6.92 13.55 24.17
C ASP A 250 -8.03 14.13 23.27
N PRO A 251 -8.06 15.45 23.01
CA PRO A 251 -9.06 16.05 22.13
C PRO A 251 -8.95 15.62 20.66
N ASN A 252 -7.83 15.05 20.22
CA ASN A 252 -7.62 14.56 18.86
C ASN A 252 -6.64 13.35 18.81
N PRO A 253 -7.08 12.16 19.25
CA PRO A 253 -6.23 10.98 19.33
C PRO A 253 -5.66 10.55 17.96
N ASN A 254 -6.41 10.79 16.88
CA ASN A 254 -6.00 10.49 15.50
C ASN A 254 -4.85 11.38 14.98
N ALA A 255 -4.48 12.44 15.71
CA ALA A 255 -3.32 13.28 15.35
C ALA A 255 -1.97 12.67 15.73
N ALA A 256 -1.96 11.56 16.49
CA ALA A 256 -0.73 10.89 16.88
C ALA A 256 0.02 10.34 15.65
N PRO A 257 1.26 10.79 15.37
CA PRO A 257 2.00 10.30 14.21
C PRO A 257 2.60 8.91 14.40
N ASN A 258 2.60 8.37 15.63
CA ASN A 258 3.30 7.15 16.02
C ASN A 258 4.81 7.22 15.70
N TYR A 259 5.39 8.41 15.89
CA TYR A 259 6.80 8.74 15.65
C TYR A 259 7.25 9.83 16.64
N PRO A 260 8.44 9.75 17.27
CA PRO A 260 9.52 8.78 17.02
C PRO A 260 9.36 7.44 17.75
N VAL A 261 8.41 7.34 18.68
CA VAL A 261 8.14 6.14 19.47
C VAL A 261 6.70 5.71 19.21
N ARG A 262 6.46 4.41 19.06
CA ARG A 262 5.14 3.83 18.82
C ARG A 262 4.78 2.91 19.98
N ILE A 263 3.55 3.01 20.48
CA ILE A 263 2.94 1.97 21.32
C ILE A 263 2.61 0.79 20.41
N THR A 264 3.22 -0.36 20.68
CA THR A 264 2.99 -1.58 19.89
C THR A 264 2.01 -2.51 20.56
N ASP A 265 1.94 -2.51 21.89
CA ASP A 265 1.08 -3.39 22.66
C ASP A 265 0.81 -2.82 24.06
N ILE A 266 -0.37 -3.11 24.61
CA ILE A 266 -0.75 -2.85 25.99
C ILE A 266 -1.44 -4.10 26.52
N ASP A 267 -0.82 -4.78 27.48
CA ASP A 267 -1.46 -5.87 28.20
C ASP A 267 -2.07 -5.31 29.48
N LYS A 268 -3.40 -5.15 29.46
CA LYS A 268 -4.17 -4.60 30.58
C LYS A 268 -4.17 -5.53 31.80
N GLY A 269 -4.08 -6.84 31.58
CA GLY A 269 -4.12 -7.84 32.65
C GLY A 269 -2.79 -7.94 33.40
N ASP A 270 -1.69 -7.89 32.65
CA ASP A 270 -0.33 -7.91 33.20
C ASP A 270 0.21 -6.51 33.54
N GLU A 271 -0.58 -5.46 33.28
CA GLU A 271 -0.23 -4.05 33.50
C GLU A 271 1.09 -3.70 32.81
N THR A 272 1.23 -4.05 31.53
CA THR A 272 2.45 -3.78 30.76
C THR A 272 2.19 -3.00 29.48
N VAL A 273 3.14 -2.15 29.13
CA VAL A 273 3.15 -1.40 27.87
C VAL A 273 4.40 -1.74 27.09
N THR A 274 4.26 -2.08 25.82
CA THR A 274 5.40 -2.27 24.91
C THR A 274 5.54 -1.08 23.98
N LEU A 275 6.69 -0.41 24.03
CA LEU A 275 7.04 0.71 23.15
C LEU A 275 8.17 0.32 22.20
N GLN A 276 8.10 0.81 20.97
CA GLN A 276 9.14 0.68 19.95
C GLN A 276 9.66 2.05 19.52
N ASN A 277 10.98 2.23 19.51
CA ASN A 277 11.59 3.38 18.84
C ASN A 277 11.67 3.12 17.33
N VAL A 278 10.86 3.84 16.54
CA VAL A 278 10.80 3.73 15.07
C VAL A 278 11.63 4.81 14.36
N SER A 279 12.38 5.61 15.13
CA SER A 279 13.27 6.64 14.62
C SER A 279 14.72 6.12 14.45
N PRO A 280 15.56 6.79 13.65
CA PRO A 280 16.96 6.44 13.51
C PRO A 280 17.84 6.91 14.69
N GLU A 281 17.28 7.64 15.67
CA GLU A 281 18.00 8.21 16.81
C GLU A 281 17.61 7.52 18.11
N ALA A 282 18.51 7.48 19.09
CA ALA A 282 18.16 6.98 20.43
C ALA A 282 17.23 7.99 21.13
N ILE A 283 16.13 7.50 21.71
CA ILE A 283 15.13 8.35 22.37
C ILE A 283 15.21 8.13 23.87
N ASN A 284 15.42 9.23 24.62
CA ASN A 284 15.26 9.21 26.06
C ASN A 284 13.78 9.44 26.42
N LEU A 285 13.20 8.52 27.19
CA LEU A 285 11.81 8.59 27.64
C LEU A 285 11.65 9.26 29.00
N ASP A 286 12.74 9.71 29.64
CA ASP A 286 12.64 10.40 30.93
C ASP A 286 11.73 11.62 30.82
N GLY A 287 10.73 11.70 31.71
CA GLY A 287 9.75 12.79 31.71
C GLY A 287 8.66 12.67 30.64
N TRP A 288 8.61 11.60 29.86
CA TRP A 288 7.48 11.30 28.98
C TRP A 288 6.32 10.73 29.78
N HIS A 289 5.11 10.89 29.25
CA HIS A 289 3.87 10.47 29.90
C HIS A 289 3.24 9.35 29.09
N MET A 290 3.17 8.14 29.65
CA MET A 290 2.34 7.06 29.12
C MET A 290 1.07 7.00 29.96
N CYS A 291 -0.09 7.15 29.32
CA CYS A 291 -1.36 7.30 30.00
C CYS A 291 -2.30 6.14 29.70
N SER A 292 -2.92 5.61 30.74
CA SER A 292 -4.24 4.97 30.67
C SER A 292 -5.30 6.08 30.71
N ILE A 293 -6.19 6.09 29.73
CA ILE A 293 -7.17 7.17 29.54
C ILE A 293 -8.42 6.95 30.40
N THR A 294 -8.98 5.74 30.41
CA THR A 294 -10.13 5.38 31.23
C THR A 294 -9.72 5.24 32.70
N GLY A 295 -8.53 4.68 32.96
CA GLY A 295 -7.96 4.65 34.32
C GLY A 295 -7.52 6.02 34.82
N ASN A 296 -7.34 7.00 33.93
CA ASN A 296 -6.91 8.37 34.22
C ASN A 296 -5.63 8.41 35.08
N GLN A 297 -4.66 7.58 34.70
CA GLN A 297 -3.44 7.30 35.45
C GLN A 297 -2.23 7.14 34.53
N GLU A 298 -1.04 7.42 35.08
CA GLU A 298 0.22 7.25 34.36
C GLU A 298 0.82 5.86 34.55
N HIS A 299 1.25 5.27 33.44
CA HIS A 299 2.13 4.13 33.40
C HIS A 299 3.59 4.60 33.40
N PRO A 300 4.43 4.13 34.35
CA PRO A 300 5.81 4.56 34.42
C PRO A 300 6.59 4.06 33.19
N ILE A 301 7.31 4.98 32.55
CA ILE A 301 8.27 4.71 31.48
C ILE A 301 9.51 5.57 31.70
N GLU A 302 10.70 5.00 31.52
CA GLU A 302 11.95 5.73 31.74
C GLU A 302 13.12 5.13 30.96
N GLY A 303 14.21 5.89 30.83
CA GLY A 303 15.43 5.46 30.18
C GLY A 303 15.37 5.51 28.64
N THR A 304 16.43 4.99 28.02
CA THR A 304 16.67 5.16 26.59
C THR A 304 16.24 3.95 25.76
N LEU A 305 15.56 4.19 24.64
CA LEU A 305 15.35 3.22 23.58
C LEU A 305 16.32 3.47 22.41
N ALA A 306 17.14 2.48 22.07
CA ALA A 306 17.97 2.51 20.87
C ALA A 306 17.11 2.48 19.59
N PRO A 307 17.64 2.93 18.43
CA PRO A 307 16.92 2.85 17.16
C PRO A 307 16.42 1.44 16.86
N GLY A 308 15.13 1.30 16.55
CA GLY A 308 14.47 0.02 16.28
C GLY A 308 14.19 -0.85 17.51
N GLN A 309 14.65 -0.46 18.70
CA GLN A 309 14.44 -1.24 19.92
C GLN A 309 12.97 -1.23 20.35
N SER A 310 12.42 -2.42 20.57
CA SER A 310 11.18 -2.62 21.33
C SER A 310 11.51 -2.99 22.77
N ARG A 311 10.81 -2.38 23.74
CA ARG A 311 10.95 -2.70 25.16
C ARG A 311 9.58 -2.69 25.83
N MET A 312 9.36 -3.69 26.66
CA MET A 312 8.22 -3.78 27.56
C MET A 312 8.53 -3.05 28.87
N PHE A 313 7.57 -2.29 29.36
CA PHE A 313 7.62 -1.56 30.61
C PHE A 313 6.54 -2.14 31.51
N SER A 314 6.90 -2.46 32.75
CA SER A 314 5.95 -2.92 33.76
C SER A 314 5.31 -1.73 34.45
N GLY A 315 4.02 -1.84 34.74
CA GLY A 315 3.22 -0.85 35.43
C GLY A 315 3.59 -0.70 36.91
N PRO A 316 2.97 0.26 37.61
CA PRO A 316 3.18 0.45 39.03
C PRO A 316 2.50 -0.68 39.83
N ALA A 317 2.71 -0.70 41.15
CA ALA A 317 1.97 -1.61 42.01
C ALA A 317 0.48 -1.21 42.08
N GLY A 318 -0.38 -1.95 41.40
CA GLY A 318 -1.82 -1.69 41.30
C GLY A 318 -2.35 -1.98 39.90
N TYR A 319 -3.66 -1.80 39.70
CA TYR A 319 -4.28 -1.85 38.37
C TYR A 319 -4.50 -0.42 37.89
N ILE A 320 -3.84 -0.04 36.80
CA ILE A 320 -4.02 1.26 36.16
C ILE A 320 -4.77 1.13 34.84
N TRP A 321 -4.73 -0.04 34.20
CA TRP A 321 -5.51 -0.34 33.00
C TRP A 321 -6.87 -0.95 33.35
N ASN A 322 -7.94 -0.46 32.73
CA ASN A 322 -9.26 -1.05 32.92
C ASN A 322 -9.39 -2.37 32.14
N ASN A 323 -9.59 -3.47 32.86
CA ASN A 323 -9.72 -4.81 32.28
C ASN A 323 -11.16 -5.15 31.84
N GLU A 324 -12.16 -4.38 32.26
CA GLU A 324 -13.58 -4.66 32.04
C GLU A 324 -14.18 -3.76 30.94
N ASP A 325 -13.76 -2.49 30.87
CA ASP A 325 -14.13 -1.54 29.82
C ASP A 325 -12.90 -1.23 28.94
N GLY A 326 -13.13 -0.59 27.78
CA GLY A 326 -12.03 -0.13 26.96
C GLY A 326 -11.25 1.03 27.60
N ASP A 327 -9.94 0.98 27.46
CA ASP A 327 -8.99 1.89 28.06
C ASP A 327 -7.86 2.22 27.09
N ASP A 328 -8.05 3.29 26.32
CA ASP A 328 -7.07 3.73 25.36
C ASP A 328 -5.72 4.10 26.02
N GLY A 329 -4.65 3.93 25.26
CA GLY A 329 -3.30 4.31 25.65
C GLY A 329 -2.81 5.53 24.89
N ALA A 330 -2.30 6.54 25.60
CA ALA A 330 -1.72 7.72 24.96
C ALA A 330 -0.29 7.97 25.45
N LEU A 331 0.65 8.13 24.51
CA LEU A 331 2.03 8.46 24.79
C LEU A 331 2.32 9.91 24.42
N TYR A 332 2.79 10.70 25.38
CA TYR A 332 3.21 12.08 25.21
C TYR A 332 4.69 12.24 25.51
N ASN A 333 5.36 13.14 24.79
CA ASN A 333 6.73 13.52 25.13
C ASN A 333 6.79 14.45 26.36
N GLU A 334 8.00 14.79 26.81
CA GLU A 334 8.27 15.72 27.92
C GLU A 334 7.62 17.11 27.79
N ARG A 335 7.18 17.48 26.58
CA ARG A 335 6.50 18.75 26.29
C ARG A 335 4.99 18.62 26.26
N GLY A 336 4.45 17.43 26.55
CA GLY A 336 3.03 17.13 26.50
C GLY A 336 2.46 17.00 25.09
N GLN A 337 3.29 16.80 24.05
CA GLN A 337 2.83 16.58 22.68
C GLN A 337 2.52 15.12 22.46
N LEU A 338 1.38 14.83 21.82
CA LEU A 338 0.95 13.47 21.53
C LEU A 338 1.87 12.81 20.48
N VAL A 339 2.51 11.70 20.87
CA VAL A 339 3.49 10.97 20.06
C VAL A 339 2.89 9.71 19.45
N SER A 340 2.17 8.92 20.25
CA SER A 340 1.53 7.67 19.82
C SER A 340 0.22 7.49 20.56
N TYR A 341 -0.75 6.88 19.91
CA TYR A 341 -2.05 6.55 20.49
C TYR A 341 -2.42 5.11 20.15
N TRP A 342 -2.86 4.37 21.15
CA TRP A 342 -3.35 3.00 21.06
C TRP A 342 -4.83 3.01 21.38
N PHE A 343 -5.65 2.67 20.40
CA PHE A 343 -7.08 2.48 20.60
C PHE A 343 -7.28 1.08 21.16
N ASP A 344 -7.94 1.00 22.32
CA ASP A 344 -8.26 -0.28 22.92
C ASP A 344 -9.21 -1.05 21.98
N PRO A 345 -8.85 -2.27 21.56
CA PRO A 345 -9.72 -3.09 20.72
C PRO A 345 -11.03 -3.48 21.39
N ASP A 346 -11.12 -3.39 22.72
CA ASP A 346 -12.33 -3.70 23.50
C ASP A 346 -13.29 -2.50 23.63
N ASN A 347 -12.95 -1.33 23.07
CA ASN A 347 -13.89 -0.21 22.93
C ASN A 347 -14.99 -0.55 21.91
N ASN A 348 -16.11 -1.06 22.42
CA ASN A 348 -17.29 -1.44 21.66
C ASN A 348 -18.23 -0.26 21.38
#